data_AF-A0A951TH65-F1
#
_entry.id   AF-A0A951TH65-F1
#
_cell.length_a   1.000
_cell.length_b   1.000
_cell.length_c   1.000
_cell.angle_alpha   90.00
_cell.angle_beta   90.00
_cell.angle_gamma   90.00
#
_symmetry.space_group_name_H-M   'P 1'
#
loop_
_entity.id
_entity.type
_entity.pdbx_description
1 polymer ?
#
loop_
_entity_poly.entity_id
_entity_poly.type
_entity_poly.pdbx_seq_one_letter_code
_entity_poly.pdbx_strand_id
1 'polypeptide(L)'
;MKYTIFIFLLLTIFQIPSISQAQFYREKDWGVQIGISSELGTHIQNFGIKIQGYYNYQFVQANTGLNLRFNMLNIGGRSDFIETRFNIGIALMGGKRTAIPQFILDGLNHQTSYQYGIAYNYLWYLDNVGSSQSSAGFGLHIEQFSLLMENDLFIGKGSDRFRTSFLGINYHNQFYNLSINTKLWTGDTRNTKLLNTPDSLYAYGYKDLRDKLYGRYSHGIISASVDYLIFWGNSISAEVGFDSERFRDILQNKMIHDKRFVPQKLRKPDPNYPMLNKEGLPIHNKKEARPPRVLFQAGLNRALTY
;
A
#
# COMPACT_ATOMS: atom_id res chain seq x y z
N MET A 1 -12.80 -17.04 -28.73
CA MET A 1 -11.74 -16.22 -29.35
C MET A 1 -10.89 -15.44 -28.33
N LYS A 2 -11.46 -14.67 -27.39
CA LYS A 2 -10.69 -13.92 -26.37
C LYS A 2 -9.82 -14.80 -25.45
N TYR A 3 -10.33 -15.96 -25.02
CA TYR A 3 -9.58 -16.90 -24.16
C TYR A 3 -8.46 -17.66 -24.88
N THR A 4 -8.62 -17.90 -26.19
CA THR A 4 -7.66 -18.65 -27.01
C THR A 4 -6.40 -17.84 -27.28
N ILE A 5 -6.54 -16.52 -27.50
CA ILE A 5 -5.41 -15.59 -27.64
C ILE A 5 -4.62 -15.50 -26.32
N PHE A 6 -5.32 -15.56 -25.19
CA PHE A 6 -4.70 -15.48 -23.86
C PHE A 6 -3.86 -16.73 -23.53
N ILE A 7 -4.36 -17.93 -23.85
CA ILE A 7 -3.62 -19.19 -23.68
C ILE A 7 -2.41 -19.24 -24.61
N PHE A 8 -2.54 -18.71 -25.84
CA PHE A 8 -1.43 -18.67 -26.81
C PHE A 8 -0.32 -17.71 -26.38
N LEU A 9 -0.66 -16.55 -25.77
CA LEU A 9 0.29 -15.61 -25.17
C LEU A 9 1.00 -16.21 -23.95
N LEU A 10 0.29 -17.00 -23.14
CA LEU A 10 0.89 -17.69 -22.00
C LEU A 10 1.90 -18.76 -22.45
N LEU A 11 1.59 -19.49 -23.52
CA LEU A 11 2.45 -20.55 -24.08
C LEU A 11 3.70 -20.01 -24.80
N THR A 12 3.62 -18.84 -25.44
CA THR A 12 4.79 -18.22 -26.10
C THR A 12 5.79 -17.64 -25.10
N ILE A 13 5.35 -17.22 -23.90
CA ILE A 13 6.26 -16.78 -22.82
C ILE A 13 7.13 -17.95 -22.30
N PHE A 14 6.65 -19.19 -22.37
CA PHE A 14 7.41 -20.38 -21.96
C PHE A 14 8.44 -20.86 -22.99
N GLN A 15 8.48 -20.29 -24.20
CA GLN A 15 9.37 -20.72 -25.29
C GLN A 15 10.57 -19.80 -25.56
N ILE A 16 10.96 -18.93 -24.62
CA ILE A 16 12.21 -18.14 -24.73
C ILE A 16 13.31 -18.75 -23.83
N PRO A 17 14.04 -19.78 -24.29
CA PRO A 17 15.25 -20.20 -23.61
C PRO A 17 16.47 -19.38 -24.08
N SER A 18 17.38 -19.11 -23.14
CA SER A 18 18.84 -18.94 -23.34
C SER A 18 19.48 -17.54 -23.48
N ILE A 19 18.76 -16.41 -23.50
CA ILE A 19 19.38 -15.05 -23.44
C ILE A 19 18.89 -14.21 -22.23
N SER A 20 17.93 -14.73 -21.45
CA SER A 20 17.23 -14.00 -20.38
C SER A 20 17.86 -14.13 -18.97
N GLN A 21 19.16 -13.85 -18.81
CA GLN A 21 19.75 -13.70 -17.47
C GLN A 21 19.81 -12.22 -17.06
N ALA A 22 18.71 -11.74 -16.46
CA ALA A 22 18.63 -10.95 -15.22
C ALA A 22 17.22 -10.31 -15.08
N GLN A 23 16.37 -10.84 -14.19
CA GLN A 23 15.20 -10.11 -13.66
C GLN A 23 15.49 -9.51 -12.27
N PHE A 24 16.60 -9.94 -11.67
CA PHE A 24 17.29 -9.31 -10.55
C PHE A 24 18.80 -9.47 -10.76
N TYR A 25 19.53 -8.37 -10.73
CA TYR A 25 20.98 -8.32 -10.76
C TYR A 25 21.49 -7.76 -9.44
N ARG A 26 22.51 -8.40 -8.86
CA ARG A 26 23.06 -8.01 -7.57
C ARG A 26 24.58 -8.07 -7.60
N GLU A 27 25.18 -6.99 -7.15
CA GLU A 27 26.58 -6.88 -6.81
C GLU A 27 26.75 -6.71 -5.30
N LYS A 28 28.01 -6.59 -4.86
CA LYS A 28 28.37 -6.40 -3.45
C LYS A 28 27.56 -5.29 -2.78
N ASP A 29 27.50 -4.12 -3.42
CA ASP A 29 26.98 -2.90 -2.83
C ASP A 29 25.69 -2.40 -3.50
N TRP A 30 25.21 -3.03 -4.56
CA TRP A 30 24.00 -2.56 -5.24
C TRP A 30 23.22 -3.70 -5.90
N GLY A 31 21.96 -3.45 -6.21
CA GLY A 31 21.16 -4.37 -7.00
C GLY A 31 20.02 -3.68 -7.70
N VAL A 32 19.55 -4.29 -8.79
CA VAL A 32 18.44 -3.81 -9.60
C VAL A 32 17.54 -4.97 -9.99
N GLN A 33 16.23 -4.77 -9.92
CA GLN A 33 15.22 -5.71 -10.33
C GLN A 33 14.35 -5.06 -11.41
N ILE A 34 14.14 -5.79 -12.51
CA ILE A 34 13.22 -5.41 -13.58
C ILE A 34 12.28 -6.59 -13.80
N GLY A 35 10.98 -6.36 -13.70
CA GLY A 35 10.01 -7.44 -13.83
C GLY A 35 8.61 -6.95 -14.17
N ILE A 36 7.77 -7.90 -14.58
CA ILE A 36 6.33 -7.68 -14.69
C ILE A 36 5.76 -7.67 -13.27
N SER A 37 4.86 -6.72 -12.99
CA SER A 37 4.05 -6.75 -11.77
C SER A 37 2.58 -6.92 -12.12
N SER A 38 1.86 -7.73 -11.36
CA SER A 38 0.42 -7.88 -11.52
C SER A 38 -0.26 -8.19 -10.20
N GLU A 39 -1.51 -7.78 -10.10
CA GLU A 39 -2.42 -8.15 -9.02
C GLU A 39 -3.77 -8.52 -9.64
N LEU A 40 -4.34 -9.64 -9.23
CA LEU A 40 -5.60 -10.16 -9.73
C LEU A 40 -6.46 -10.63 -8.56
N GLY A 41 -7.65 -10.06 -8.45
CA GLY A 41 -8.64 -10.54 -7.51
C GLY A 41 -9.81 -9.58 -7.33
N THR A 42 -10.34 -9.52 -6.10
CA THR A 42 -11.66 -8.92 -5.86
C THR A 42 -11.66 -7.40 -5.79
N HIS A 43 -10.54 -6.78 -5.40
CA HIS A 43 -10.44 -5.32 -5.21
C HIS A 43 -9.46 -4.63 -6.15
N ILE A 44 -8.51 -5.37 -6.71
CA ILE A 44 -7.43 -4.85 -7.54
C ILE A 44 -7.24 -5.84 -8.69
N GLN A 45 -7.22 -5.30 -9.91
CA GLN A 45 -6.88 -6.01 -11.13
C GLN A 45 -5.97 -5.08 -11.93
N ASN A 46 -4.67 -5.36 -11.91
CA ASN A 46 -3.67 -4.56 -12.59
C ASN A 46 -2.56 -5.44 -13.19
N PHE A 47 -1.88 -4.88 -14.17
CA PHE A 47 -0.63 -5.42 -14.70
C PHE A 47 0.27 -4.26 -15.11
N GLY A 48 1.58 -4.49 -15.10
CA GLY A 48 2.54 -3.43 -15.29
C GLY A 48 3.99 -3.88 -15.28
N ILE A 49 4.88 -2.89 -15.28
CA ILE A 49 6.32 -3.08 -15.23
C ILE A 49 6.84 -2.40 -13.97
N LYS A 50 7.67 -3.14 -13.22
CA LYS A 50 8.31 -2.71 -12.00
C LYS A 50 9.83 -2.71 -12.19
N ILE A 51 10.45 -1.59 -11.83
CA ILE A 51 11.90 -1.38 -11.81
C ILE A 51 12.25 -0.91 -10.41
N GLN A 52 13.09 -1.64 -9.68
CA GLN A 52 13.54 -1.26 -8.35
C GLN A 52 15.05 -1.37 -8.27
N GLY A 53 15.68 -0.47 -7.52
CA GLY A 53 17.11 -0.52 -7.28
C GLY A 53 17.48 -0.05 -5.89
N TYR A 54 18.63 -0.52 -5.43
CA TYR A 54 19.25 -0.06 -4.20
C TYR A 54 20.76 0.11 -4.37
N TYR A 55 21.33 0.99 -3.55
CA TYR A 55 22.78 1.18 -3.40
C TYR A 55 23.12 1.28 -1.92
N ASN A 56 24.05 0.45 -1.46
CA ASN A 56 24.56 0.36 -0.11
C ASN A 56 25.91 1.08 0.00
N TYR A 57 26.04 1.88 1.04
CA TYR A 57 27.31 2.44 1.47
C TYR A 57 27.41 2.33 2.98
N GLN A 58 28.24 1.40 3.45
CA GLN A 58 28.42 1.09 4.87
C GLN A 58 27.09 0.76 5.58
N PHE A 59 26.59 1.69 6.40
CA PHE A 59 25.37 1.57 7.19
C PHE A 59 24.19 2.34 6.58
N VAL A 60 24.34 2.86 5.36
CA VAL A 60 23.30 3.60 4.63
C VAL A 60 22.93 2.85 3.37
N GLN A 61 21.64 2.79 3.05
CA GLN A 61 21.13 2.29 1.78
C GLN A 61 20.23 3.35 1.14
N ALA A 62 20.46 3.67 -0.13
CA ALA A 62 19.54 4.44 -0.96
C ALA A 62 18.69 3.49 -1.80
N ASN A 63 17.40 3.78 -1.91
CA ASN A 63 16.43 3.01 -2.69
C ASN A 63 15.80 3.91 -3.76
N THR A 64 15.51 3.35 -4.92
CA THR A 64 14.70 4.01 -5.95
C THR A 64 13.81 2.98 -6.61
N GLY A 65 12.64 3.43 -7.08
CA GLY A 65 11.70 2.53 -7.69
C GLY A 65 10.67 3.18 -8.57
N LEU A 66 10.27 2.46 -9.60
CA LEU A 66 9.25 2.84 -10.58
C LEU A 66 8.32 1.65 -10.80
N ASN A 67 7.02 1.87 -10.69
CA ASN A 67 6.01 0.90 -11.09
C ASN A 67 4.97 1.57 -11.98
N LEU A 68 4.95 1.19 -13.26
CA LEU A 68 3.98 1.65 -14.25
C LEU A 68 2.93 0.56 -14.45
N ARG A 69 1.66 0.85 -14.15
CA ARG A 69 0.57 -0.12 -14.15
C ARG A 69 -0.62 0.38 -14.94
N PHE A 70 -1.23 -0.51 -15.69
CA PHE A 70 -2.61 -0.35 -16.13
C PHE A 70 -3.54 -1.04 -15.12
N ASN A 71 -4.54 -0.31 -14.65
CA ASN A 71 -5.49 -0.74 -13.65
C ASN A 71 -6.85 -0.95 -14.32
N MET A 72 -7.26 -2.21 -14.46
CA MET A 72 -8.62 -2.58 -14.87
C MET A 72 -9.59 -2.33 -13.72
N LEU A 73 -9.14 -2.59 -12.49
CA LEU A 73 -9.89 -2.32 -11.26
C LEU A 73 -8.90 -1.95 -10.15
N ASN A 74 -9.25 -0.98 -9.32
CA ASN A 74 -8.49 -0.63 -8.13
C ASN A 74 -9.45 -0.13 -7.02
N ILE A 75 -8.93 -0.04 -5.80
CA ILE A 75 -9.57 0.53 -4.62
C ILE A 75 -10.13 1.92 -4.95
N GLY A 76 -11.28 2.27 -4.38
CA GLY A 76 -11.99 3.53 -4.66
C GLY A 76 -12.95 3.45 -5.85
N GLY A 77 -13.24 2.23 -6.34
CA GLY A 77 -14.09 2.04 -7.51
C GLY A 77 -13.45 2.57 -8.81
N ARG A 78 -12.12 2.70 -8.82
CA ARG A 78 -11.36 3.23 -9.96
C ARG A 78 -11.14 2.11 -10.97
N SER A 79 -11.35 2.40 -12.25
CA SER A 79 -11.13 1.46 -13.35
C SER A 79 -10.53 2.17 -14.57
N ASP A 80 -9.97 1.37 -15.46
CA ASP A 80 -9.50 1.78 -16.79
C ASP A 80 -8.53 2.97 -16.78
N PHE A 81 -7.49 2.88 -15.94
CA PHE A 81 -6.54 3.98 -15.77
C PHE A 81 -5.08 3.51 -15.70
N ILE A 82 -4.19 4.41 -16.08
CA ILE A 82 -2.74 4.22 -15.97
C ILE A 82 -2.26 4.92 -14.72
N GLU A 83 -1.41 4.25 -13.97
CA GLU A 83 -0.74 4.82 -12.80
C GLU A 83 0.76 4.55 -12.83
N THR A 84 1.51 5.60 -12.51
CA THR A 84 2.93 5.53 -12.22
C THR A 84 3.14 5.75 -10.72
N ARG A 85 3.70 4.75 -10.04
CA ARG A 85 4.23 4.88 -8.67
C ARG A 85 5.74 5.05 -8.76
N PHE A 86 6.23 6.24 -8.44
CA PHE A 86 7.67 6.51 -8.30
C PHE A 86 8.02 6.64 -6.82
N ASN A 87 9.16 6.12 -6.40
CA ASN A 87 9.61 6.20 -5.02
C ASN A 87 11.12 6.39 -4.90
N ILE A 88 11.54 7.15 -3.88
CA ILE A 88 12.93 7.32 -3.47
C ILE A 88 12.97 7.14 -1.96
N GLY A 89 13.84 6.24 -1.50
CA GLY A 89 13.99 5.92 -0.09
C GLY A 89 15.42 5.96 0.39
N ILE A 90 15.57 6.07 1.71
CA ILE A 90 16.83 5.93 2.43
C ILE A 90 16.62 5.06 3.65
N ALA A 91 17.55 4.16 3.93
CA ALA A 91 17.58 3.36 5.14
C ALA A 91 18.91 3.55 5.88
N LEU A 92 18.83 3.76 7.19
CA LEU A 92 19.96 3.75 8.10
C LEU A 92 19.93 2.44 8.88
N MET A 93 21.06 1.75 8.93
CA MET A 93 21.17 0.38 9.44
C MET A 93 22.14 0.32 10.62
N GLY A 94 21.96 -0.67 11.48
CA GLY A 94 22.80 -0.82 12.68
C GLY A 94 22.76 -2.23 13.27
N GLY A 95 23.57 -2.43 14.31
CA GLY A 95 23.69 -3.72 15.00
C GLY A 95 24.62 -4.71 14.29
N LYS A 96 24.53 -5.98 14.69
CA LYS A 96 25.35 -7.05 14.11
C LYS A 96 24.85 -7.39 12.70
N ARG A 97 25.70 -8.05 11.92
CA ARG A 97 25.40 -8.48 10.55
C ARG A 97 24.93 -9.94 10.52
N THR A 98 23.78 -10.21 11.12
CA THR A 98 23.22 -11.57 11.29
C THR A 98 21.81 -11.74 10.71
N ALA A 99 21.16 -10.67 10.26
CA ALA A 99 19.84 -10.75 9.66
C ALA A 99 19.86 -11.38 8.27
N ILE A 100 18.78 -12.06 7.92
CA ILE A 100 18.52 -12.51 6.55
C ILE A 100 18.09 -11.29 5.72
N PRO A 101 18.78 -10.95 4.61
CA PRO A 101 18.35 -9.84 3.76
C PRO A 101 16.97 -10.07 3.16
N GLN A 102 16.18 -9.00 3.05
CA GLN A 102 14.86 -9.05 2.43
C GLN A 102 14.98 -9.20 0.90
N PHE A 103 14.26 -10.16 0.33
CA PHE A 103 14.26 -10.40 -1.12
C PHE A 103 13.35 -9.43 -1.90
N ILE A 104 12.39 -8.79 -1.22
CA ILE A 104 11.51 -7.80 -1.82
C ILE A 104 12.19 -6.43 -1.86
N LEU A 105 12.53 -5.97 -3.06
CA LEU A 105 13.01 -4.60 -3.28
C LEU A 105 11.83 -3.61 -3.23
N ASP A 106 11.86 -2.71 -2.25
CA ASP A 106 10.95 -1.57 -2.11
C ASP A 106 11.62 -0.45 -1.31
N GLY A 107 11.10 0.77 -1.42
CA GLY A 107 11.70 1.96 -0.82
C GLY A 107 11.83 1.93 0.70
N LEU A 108 11.00 1.13 1.40
CA LEU A 108 11.04 0.99 2.86
C LEU A 108 11.88 -0.19 3.37
N ASN A 109 12.38 -1.06 2.50
CA ASN A 109 13.21 -2.21 2.88
C ASN A 109 14.70 -1.91 2.76
N HIS A 110 15.52 -2.77 3.37
CA HIS A 110 16.96 -2.80 3.13
C HIS A 110 17.44 -4.22 2.75
N GLN A 111 18.46 -4.31 1.89
CA GLN A 111 18.99 -5.56 1.31
C GLN A 111 20.31 -6.00 1.97
N THR A 112 20.50 -5.65 3.24
CA THR A 112 21.71 -5.97 4.02
C THR A 112 21.42 -6.99 5.13
N SER A 113 22.47 -7.52 5.76
CA SER A 113 22.36 -8.38 6.93
C SER A 113 22.36 -7.66 8.28
N TYR A 114 22.26 -6.32 8.33
CA TYR A 114 22.15 -5.59 9.60
C TYR A 114 20.88 -5.97 10.37
N GLN A 115 21.01 -6.15 11.68
CA GLN A 115 19.89 -6.50 12.56
C GLN A 115 18.85 -5.39 12.70
N TYR A 116 19.27 -4.13 12.63
CA TYR A 116 18.36 -3.00 12.84
C TYR A 116 18.37 -2.09 11.63
N GLY A 117 17.22 -1.47 11.37
CA GLY A 117 17.09 -0.49 10.32
C GLY A 117 15.96 0.48 10.57
N ILE A 118 16.16 1.74 10.20
CA ILE A 118 15.08 2.73 10.04
C ILE A 118 15.10 3.23 8.60
N ALA A 119 13.97 3.17 7.93
CA ALA A 119 13.81 3.59 6.55
C ALA A 119 12.80 4.73 6.44
N TYR A 120 13.04 5.64 5.50
CA TYR A 120 12.10 6.64 5.04
C TYR A 120 11.96 6.52 3.52
N ASN A 121 10.74 6.63 3.01
CA ASN A 121 10.46 6.56 1.58
C ASN A 121 9.51 7.68 1.19
N TYR A 122 9.85 8.44 0.15
CA TYR A 122 8.97 9.43 -0.46
C TYR A 122 8.37 8.83 -1.73
N LEU A 123 7.05 8.96 -1.90
CA LEU A 123 6.31 8.34 -3.00
C LEU A 123 5.49 9.37 -3.79
N TRP A 124 5.41 9.15 -5.09
CA TRP A 124 4.48 9.83 -5.99
C TRP A 124 3.62 8.81 -6.70
N TYR A 125 2.32 8.96 -6.58
CA TYR A 125 1.30 8.28 -7.38
C TYR A 125 0.79 9.29 -8.41
N LEU A 126 1.04 9.01 -9.68
CA LEU A 126 0.61 9.84 -10.82
C LEU A 126 -0.35 9.02 -11.67
N ASP A 127 -1.54 9.54 -11.91
CA ASP A 127 -2.59 8.86 -12.67
C ASP A 127 -3.35 9.82 -13.60
N ASN A 128 -4.10 9.26 -14.54
CA ASN A 128 -4.94 9.99 -15.49
C ASN A 128 -6.42 10.11 -15.05
N VAL A 129 -6.73 9.79 -13.79
CA VAL A 129 -8.11 9.80 -13.25
C VAL A 129 -8.31 10.73 -12.05
N GLY A 130 -7.32 11.59 -11.78
CA GLY A 130 -7.44 12.66 -10.80
C GLY A 130 -7.22 12.24 -9.35
N SER A 131 -6.71 11.02 -9.11
CA SER A 131 -6.33 10.53 -7.78
C SER A 131 -4.82 10.63 -7.47
N SER A 132 -4.11 11.43 -8.28
CA SER A 132 -2.68 11.67 -8.11
C SER A 132 -2.36 12.28 -6.73
N GLN A 133 -1.36 11.71 -6.07
CA GLN A 133 -1.02 12.02 -4.68
C GLN A 133 0.46 11.75 -4.43
N SER A 134 1.08 12.61 -3.62
CA SER A 134 2.35 12.29 -2.97
C SER A 134 2.09 11.73 -1.58
N SER A 135 2.92 10.79 -1.14
CA SER A 135 2.88 10.18 0.18
C SER A 135 4.30 9.97 0.69
N ALA A 136 4.44 9.60 1.95
CA ALA A 136 5.70 9.06 2.44
C ALA A 136 5.44 7.90 3.39
N GLY A 137 6.49 7.16 3.71
CA GLY A 137 6.43 6.05 4.63
C GLY A 137 7.65 5.94 5.51
N PHE A 138 7.47 5.20 6.60
CA PHE A 138 8.54 4.79 7.50
C PHE A 138 8.60 3.27 7.61
N GLY A 139 9.82 2.74 7.67
CA GLY A 139 10.10 1.34 7.94
C GLY A 139 10.93 1.20 9.21
N LEU A 140 10.52 0.33 10.12
CA LEU A 140 11.33 -0.08 11.27
C LEU A 140 11.65 -1.56 11.13
N HIS A 141 12.93 -1.91 11.19
CA HIS A 141 13.43 -3.26 10.97
C HIS A 141 14.13 -3.78 12.22
N ILE A 142 13.72 -4.96 12.67
CA ILE A 142 14.31 -5.70 13.78
C ILE A 142 14.45 -7.16 13.34
N GLU A 143 15.67 -7.53 12.98
CA GLU A 143 16.05 -8.83 12.45
C GLU A 143 15.24 -9.23 11.21
N GLN A 144 14.31 -10.18 11.35
CA GLN A 144 13.42 -10.63 10.28
C GLN A 144 12.04 -9.96 10.32
N PHE A 145 11.79 -9.12 11.32
CA PHE A 145 10.54 -8.40 11.47
C PHE A 145 10.66 -6.98 10.93
N SER A 146 9.61 -6.51 10.27
CA SER A 146 9.51 -5.11 9.89
C SER A 146 8.12 -4.54 10.13
N LEU A 147 8.09 -3.29 10.58
CA LEU A 147 6.88 -2.46 10.63
C LEU A 147 6.99 -1.43 9.49
N LEU A 148 6.02 -1.46 8.58
CA LEU A 148 5.95 -0.54 7.45
C LEU A 148 4.72 0.34 7.57
N MET A 149 4.89 1.64 7.40
CA MET A 149 3.82 2.63 7.47
C MET A 149 3.87 3.52 6.24
N GLU A 150 2.72 3.89 5.68
CA GLU A 150 2.63 4.92 4.64
C GLU A 150 1.44 5.83 4.92
N ASN A 151 1.64 7.14 4.84
CA ASN A 151 0.60 8.16 5.04
C ASN A 151 1.06 9.51 4.44
N ASP A 152 0.12 10.32 3.91
CA ASP A 152 0.43 11.65 3.38
C ASP A 152 0.75 12.71 4.46
N LEU A 153 0.54 12.40 5.73
CA LEU A 153 1.03 13.14 6.88
C LEU A 153 2.57 13.18 6.90
N PHE A 154 3.24 12.11 6.44
CA PHE A 154 4.70 12.02 6.47
C PHE A 154 5.40 12.90 5.41
N ILE A 155 4.62 13.60 4.58
CA ILE A 155 5.09 14.68 3.68
C ILE A 155 4.56 16.06 4.09
N GLY A 156 3.95 16.17 5.28
CA GLY A 156 3.42 17.43 5.81
C GLY A 156 2.06 17.88 5.25
N LYS A 157 1.32 17.02 4.54
CA LYS A 157 -0.02 17.36 4.03
C LYS A 157 -1.15 16.91 4.96
N GLY A 158 -1.14 15.65 5.40
CA GLY A 158 -2.17 15.09 6.28
C GLY A 158 -3.59 15.30 5.74
N SER A 159 -3.81 15.06 4.44
CA SER A 159 -5.08 15.36 3.79
C SER A 159 -6.09 14.21 3.91
N ASP A 160 -5.65 13.01 4.28
CA ASP A 160 -6.48 11.81 4.41
C ASP A 160 -7.31 11.51 3.15
N ARG A 161 -6.68 11.62 1.97
CA ARG A 161 -7.33 11.37 0.68
C ARG A 161 -6.67 10.22 -0.04
N PHE A 162 -7.45 9.54 -0.87
CA PHE A 162 -7.10 8.37 -1.66
C PHE A 162 -6.35 7.32 -0.84
N ARG A 163 -5.02 7.25 -0.94
CA ARG A 163 -4.17 6.30 -0.20
C ARG A 163 -3.95 6.83 1.21
N THR A 164 -5.03 6.85 2.00
CA THR A 164 -5.10 7.50 3.31
C THR A 164 -4.07 6.95 4.27
N SER A 165 -3.98 5.62 4.41
CA SER A 165 -3.00 5.02 5.32
C SER A 165 -2.76 3.56 5.03
N PHE A 166 -1.49 3.15 5.08
CA PHE A 166 -1.07 1.76 5.14
C PHE A 166 -0.31 1.49 6.44
N LEU A 167 -0.54 0.32 7.02
CA LEU A 167 0.27 -0.24 8.11
C LEU A 167 0.46 -1.73 7.85
N GLY A 168 1.70 -2.20 7.84
CA GLY A 168 2.05 -3.60 7.63
C GLY A 168 3.05 -4.08 8.68
N ILE A 169 2.77 -5.24 9.27
CA ILE A 169 3.74 -5.97 10.10
C ILE A 169 4.16 -7.18 9.28
N ASN A 170 5.46 -7.32 9.06
CA ASN A 170 6.01 -8.38 8.22
C ASN A 170 7.01 -9.23 8.99
N TYR A 171 7.09 -10.49 8.61
CA TYR A 171 8.16 -11.42 8.96
C TYR A 171 8.68 -12.06 7.68
N HIS A 172 10.00 -12.06 7.47
CA HIS A 172 10.59 -12.67 6.28
C HIS A 172 11.69 -13.69 6.61
N ASN A 173 11.91 -14.60 5.66
CA ASN A 173 13.10 -15.43 5.60
C ASN A 173 13.66 -15.45 4.17
N GLN A 174 14.49 -16.45 3.84
CA GLN A 174 15.11 -16.57 2.52
C GLN A 174 14.12 -16.79 1.37
N PHE A 175 12.93 -17.31 1.64
CA PHE A 175 11.98 -17.76 0.62
C PHE A 175 10.61 -17.10 0.71
N TYR A 176 10.19 -16.65 1.89
CA TYR A 176 8.87 -16.06 2.05
C TYR A 176 8.87 -14.81 2.91
N ASN A 177 7.88 -13.96 2.66
CA ASN A 177 7.52 -12.80 3.46
C ASN A 177 6.05 -12.92 3.85
N LEU A 178 5.77 -13.04 5.13
CA LEU A 178 4.42 -13.05 5.70
C LEU A 178 4.09 -11.65 6.18
N SER A 179 2.87 -11.19 5.93
CA SER A 179 2.43 -9.87 6.39
C SER A 179 1.02 -9.88 6.95
N ILE A 180 0.77 -9.02 7.92
CA ILE A 180 -0.57 -8.57 8.31
C ILE A 180 -0.65 -7.09 8.02
N ASN A 181 -1.62 -6.69 7.20
CA ASN A 181 -1.69 -5.35 6.64
C ASN A 181 -3.04 -4.70 6.91
N THR A 182 -3.02 -3.37 6.99
CA THR A 182 -4.22 -2.54 6.89
C THR A 182 -4.06 -1.54 5.75
N LYS A 183 -5.11 -1.36 4.94
CA LYS A 183 -5.19 -0.34 3.88
C LYS A 183 -6.46 0.47 4.09
N LEU A 184 -6.29 1.77 4.30
CA LEU A 184 -7.39 2.73 4.42
C LEU A 184 -7.47 3.60 3.18
N TRP A 185 -8.64 3.69 2.57
CA TRP A 185 -8.83 4.53 1.41
C TRP A 185 -10.02 5.46 1.62
N THR A 186 -9.87 6.72 1.23
CA THR A 186 -10.89 7.78 1.40
C THR A 186 -11.00 8.59 0.12
N GLY A 187 -12.17 9.09 -0.24
CA GLY A 187 -12.31 10.00 -1.39
C GLY A 187 -11.57 11.33 -1.20
N ASP A 188 -11.67 12.22 -2.18
CA ASP A 188 -11.03 13.53 -2.10
C ASP A 188 -11.65 14.39 -0.98
N THR A 189 -10.81 14.80 -0.03
CA THR A 189 -11.20 15.56 1.16
C THR A 189 -11.02 17.08 1.01
N ARG A 190 -10.41 17.51 -0.11
CA ARG A 190 -10.07 18.91 -0.36
C ARG A 190 -11.32 19.78 -0.48
N ASN A 191 -11.22 20.98 0.10
CA ASN A 191 -12.27 21.99 0.05
C ASN A 191 -13.63 21.44 0.51
N THR A 192 -13.63 20.50 1.46
CA THR A 192 -14.86 19.97 2.07
C THR A 192 -15.14 20.70 3.35
N LYS A 193 -16.36 21.23 3.46
CA LYS A 193 -16.84 21.94 4.64
C LYS A 193 -16.90 21.00 5.85
N LEU A 194 -16.41 21.46 6.99
CA LEU A 194 -16.64 20.79 8.27
C LEU A 194 -18.10 20.97 8.68
N LEU A 195 -18.78 19.86 8.95
CA LEU A 195 -20.12 19.83 9.50
C LEU A 195 -20.01 19.48 10.98
N ASN A 196 -20.33 20.43 11.85
CA ASN A 196 -20.36 20.22 13.28
C ASN A 196 -21.75 20.61 13.79
N THR A 197 -22.66 19.63 13.82
CA THR A 197 -24.00 19.81 14.37
C THR A 197 -23.98 19.55 15.88
N PRO A 198 -24.80 20.24 16.70
CA PRO A 198 -24.89 19.98 18.14
C PRO A 198 -25.15 18.50 18.50
N ASP A 199 -25.87 17.78 17.63
CA ASP A 199 -26.21 16.36 17.80
C ASP A 199 -25.22 15.39 17.13
N SER A 200 -24.02 15.87 16.76
CA SER A 200 -23.01 15.07 16.07
C SER A 200 -22.46 13.96 16.95
N LEU A 201 -22.50 12.71 16.46
CA LEU A 201 -21.81 11.57 17.08
C LEU A 201 -20.27 11.68 17.03
N TYR A 202 -19.74 12.67 16.31
CA TYR A 202 -18.32 12.92 16.11
C TYR A 202 -17.87 14.07 17.01
N ALA A 203 -16.81 13.85 17.78
CA ALA A 203 -16.33 14.77 18.81
C ALA A 203 -15.98 16.17 18.28
N TYR A 204 -15.52 16.26 17.03
CA TYR A 204 -15.10 17.52 16.40
C TYR A 204 -15.86 17.82 15.09
N GLY A 205 -16.96 17.10 14.85
CA GLY A 205 -17.70 17.14 13.58
C GLY A 205 -17.13 16.19 12.52
N TYR A 206 -17.73 16.26 11.33
CA TYR A 206 -17.41 15.37 10.22
C TYR A 206 -17.37 16.09 8.88
N LYS A 207 -16.76 15.43 7.89
CA LYS A 207 -16.77 15.87 6.49
C LYS A 207 -17.62 14.93 5.65
N ASP A 208 -18.63 15.48 4.97
CA ASP A 208 -19.42 14.76 3.97
C ASP A 208 -18.72 14.83 2.60
N LEU A 209 -18.35 13.67 2.06
CA LEU A 209 -17.61 13.56 0.81
C LEU A 209 -18.50 13.16 -0.37
N ARG A 210 -19.82 13.01 -0.22
CA ARG A 210 -20.68 12.39 -1.25
C ARG A 210 -20.61 13.03 -2.64
N ASP A 211 -20.27 14.31 -2.70
CA ASP A 211 -20.17 15.13 -3.92
C ASP A 211 -18.71 15.37 -4.37
N LYS A 212 -17.75 14.72 -3.71
CA LYS A 212 -16.32 14.83 -4.01
C LYS A 212 -15.88 13.67 -4.90
N LEU A 213 -14.75 13.88 -5.57
CA LEU A 213 -14.13 12.86 -6.41
C LEU A 213 -13.91 11.58 -5.59
N TYR A 214 -14.56 10.49 -6.04
CA TYR A 214 -14.59 9.19 -5.38
C TYR A 214 -15.07 9.21 -3.90
N GLY A 215 -15.74 10.26 -3.44
CA GLY A 215 -16.17 10.38 -2.05
C GLY A 215 -17.36 9.50 -1.63
N ARG A 216 -17.95 8.80 -2.61
CA ARG A 216 -18.91 7.70 -2.40
C ARG A 216 -18.24 6.34 -2.21
N TYR A 217 -16.91 6.32 -2.24
CA TYR A 217 -16.11 5.16 -1.91
C TYR A 217 -15.32 5.42 -0.64
N SER A 218 -15.02 4.33 0.05
CA SER A 218 -14.23 4.29 1.27
C SER A 218 -13.76 2.85 1.38
N HIS A 219 -12.61 2.58 1.99
CA HIS A 219 -12.17 1.22 2.26
C HIS A 219 -11.45 1.14 3.60
N GLY A 220 -11.71 0.04 4.30
CA GLY A 220 -11.06 -0.32 5.55
C GLY A 220 -10.68 -1.77 5.47
N ILE A 221 -9.52 -2.04 4.87
CA ILE A 221 -9.07 -3.40 4.58
C ILE A 221 -8.15 -3.86 5.70
N ILE A 222 -8.39 -5.05 6.21
CA ILE A 222 -7.46 -5.81 7.05
C ILE A 222 -7.21 -7.14 6.34
N SER A 223 -5.94 -7.49 6.16
CA SER A 223 -5.54 -8.68 5.39
C SER A 223 -4.29 -9.36 5.94
N ALA A 224 -4.14 -10.63 5.59
CA ALA A 224 -2.91 -11.38 5.71
C ALA A 224 -2.41 -11.74 4.31
N SER A 225 -1.10 -11.68 4.11
CA SER A 225 -0.47 -11.99 2.83
C SER A 225 0.78 -12.85 2.98
N VAL A 226 1.08 -13.61 1.94
CA VAL A 226 2.37 -14.28 1.74
C VAL A 226 2.93 -13.87 0.39
N ASP A 227 4.21 -13.55 0.37
CA ASP A 227 5.03 -13.46 -0.84
C ASP A 227 6.03 -14.60 -0.82
N TYR A 228 6.20 -15.31 -1.94
CA TYR A 228 7.13 -16.41 -2.08
C TYR A 228 8.11 -16.12 -3.22
N LEU A 229 9.40 -16.17 -2.92
CA LEU A 229 10.49 -15.99 -3.86
C LEU A 229 10.52 -17.15 -4.86
N ILE A 230 10.48 -16.82 -6.14
CA ILE A 230 10.62 -17.75 -7.24
C ILE A 230 11.87 -17.40 -8.07
N PHE A 231 12.09 -18.14 -9.15
CA PHE A 231 13.26 -18.00 -10.01
C PHE A 231 13.47 -16.55 -10.51
N TRP A 232 14.74 -16.24 -10.80
CA TRP A 232 15.19 -14.95 -11.32
C TRP A 232 14.87 -13.73 -10.44
N GLY A 233 14.61 -13.97 -9.14
CA GLY A 233 14.38 -12.90 -8.17
C GLY A 233 12.95 -12.36 -8.17
N ASN A 234 11.99 -13.04 -8.79
CA ASN A 234 10.58 -12.63 -8.75
C ASN A 234 9.89 -13.17 -7.51
N SER A 235 8.73 -12.63 -7.17
CA SER A 235 7.85 -13.19 -6.15
C SER A 235 6.43 -13.42 -6.66
N ILE A 236 5.84 -14.54 -6.27
CA ILE A 236 4.39 -14.74 -6.33
C ILE A 236 3.78 -14.41 -4.98
N SER A 237 2.53 -13.97 -4.96
CA SER A 237 1.86 -13.52 -3.74
C SER A 237 0.42 -13.96 -3.68
N ALA A 238 -0.07 -14.14 -2.46
CA ALA A 238 -1.48 -14.33 -2.15
C ALA A 238 -1.85 -13.46 -0.94
N GLU A 239 -3.01 -12.79 -1.00
CA GLU A 239 -3.53 -11.93 0.06
C GLU A 239 -5.01 -12.26 0.29
N VAL A 240 -5.39 -12.45 1.56
CA VAL A 240 -6.77 -12.72 1.98
C VAL A 240 -7.16 -11.78 3.11
N GLY A 241 -8.42 -11.37 3.14
CA GLY A 241 -8.87 -10.45 4.18
C GLY A 241 -10.30 -9.97 4.00
N PHE A 242 -10.57 -8.82 4.60
CA PHE A 242 -11.90 -8.22 4.62
C PHE A 242 -11.81 -6.71 4.45
N ASP A 243 -12.67 -6.17 3.59
CA ASP A 243 -12.90 -4.74 3.43
C ASP A 243 -14.21 -4.35 4.14
N SER A 244 -14.13 -3.43 5.10
CA SER A 244 -15.27 -3.04 5.92
C SER A 244 -15.22 -1.57 6.35
N GLU A 245 -16.36 -0.89 6.23
CA GLU A 245 -16.55 0.45 6.78
C GLU A 245 -16.29 0.51 8.28
N ARG A 246 -16.58 -0.57 9.00
CA ARG A 246 -16.35 -0.65 10.44
C ARG A 246 -14.87 -0.66 10.79
N PHE A 247 -14.04 -1.34 9.98
CA PHE A 247 -12.60 -1.33 10.18
C PHE A 247 -12.02 0.04 9.90
N ARG A 248 -12.45 0.70 8.81
CA ARG A 248 -12.04 2.09 8.56
C ARG A 248 -12.45 3.01 9.70
N ASP A 249 -13.69 2.95 10.18
CA ASP A 249 -14.16 3.79 11.28
C ASP A 249 -13.41 3.52 12.59
N ILE A 250 -13.06 2.26 12.89
CA ILE A 250 -12.25 1.95 14.07
C ILE A 250 -10.83 2.52 13.93
N LEU A 251 -10.16 2.24 12.81
CA LEU A 251 -8.76 2.61 12.63
C LEU A 251 -8.59 4.12 12.40
N GLN A 252 -9.32 4.70 11.46
CA GLN A 252 -9.20 6.11 11.11
C GLN A 252 -9.86 7.01 12.15
N ASN A 253 -11.18 6.91 12.28
CA ASN A 253 -11.95 7.85 13.09
C ASN A 253 -11.66 7.65 14.59
N LYS A 254 -11.85 6.43 15.09
CA LYS A 254 -11.79 6.19 16.54
C LYS A 254 -10.39 6.12 17.11
N MET A 255 -9.42 5.56 16.39
CA MET A 255 -8.06 5.47 16.91
C MET A 255 -7.25 6.71 16.58
N ILE A 256 -7.18 7.10 15.31
CA ILE A 256 -6.30 8.17 14.83
C ILE A 256 -6.91 9.56 15.02
N HIS A 257 -8.12 9.83 14.52
CA HIS A 257 -8.73 11.17 14.58
C HIS A 257 -9.17 11.58 15.98
N ASP A 258 -9.89 10.70 16.68
CA ASP A 258 -10.25 10.88 18.09
C ASP A 258 -9.02 10.82 19.03
N LYS A 259 -7.85 10.41 18.50
CA LYS A 259 -6.57 10.31 19.22
C LYS A 259 -6.69 9.58 20.56
N ARG A 260 -7.34 8.42 20.58
CA ARG A 260 -7.62 7.66 21.83
C ARG A 260 -6.36 7.27 22.60
N PHE A 261 -5.23 7.15 21.92
CA PHE A 261 -3.92 6.87 22.50
C PHE A 261 -3.21 8.11 23.08
N VAL A 262 -3.73 9.32 22.85
CA VAL A 262 -3.20 10.59 23.37
C VAL A 262 -4.05 11.03 24.57
N PRO A 263 -3.45 11.51 25.68
CA PRO A 263 -4.20 12.09 26.80
C PRO A 263 -5.15 13.21 26.35
N GLN A 264 -6.37 13.24 26.89
CA GLN A 264 -7.45 14.14 26.41
C GLN A 264 -7.04 15.62 26.35
N LYS A 265 -6.25 16.09 27.33
CA LYS A 265 -5.77 17.47 27.40
C LYS A 265 -4.84 17.88 26.24
N LEU A 266 -4.23 16.92 25.55
CA LEU A 266 -3.28 17.14 24.45
C LEU A 266 -3.90 16.87 23.07
N ARG A 267 -5.18 16.46 23.02
CA ARG A 267 -5.84 16.13 21.75
C ARG A 267 -6.15 17.39 20.98
N LYS A 268 -5.60 17.47 19.76
CA LYS A 268 -5.99 18.48 18.78
C LYS A 268 -7.22 18.00 17.98
N PRO A 269 -8.16 18.90 17.65
CA PRO A 269 -9.33 18.56 16.81
C PRO A 269 -8.92 17.93 15.48
N ASP A 270 -9.73 16.97 15.02
CA ASP A 270 -9.59 16.29 13.73
C ASP A 270 -10.98 15.93 13.22
N PRO A 271 -11.34 16.23 11.95
CA PRO A 271 -12.61 15.83 11.41
C PRO A 271 -12.70 14.31 11.22
N ASN A 272 -13.82 13.72 11.62
CA ASN A 272 -14.12 12.34 11.28
C ASN A 272 -14.72 12.26 9.86
N TYR A 273 -14.59 11.11 9.21
CA TYR A 273 -15.29 10.82 7.95
C TYR A 273 -16.40 9.80 8.23
N PRO A 274 -17.68 10.04 7.89
CA PRO A 274 -18.74 9.08 8.15
C PRO A 274 -18.48 7.73 7.46
N MET A 275 -19.05 6.66 8.01
CA MET A 275 -19.14 5.40 7.27
C MET A 275 -20.11 5.57 6.11
N LEU A 276 -20.02 4.68 5.12
CA LEU A 276 -20.90 4.67 3.95
C LEU A 276 -21.89 3.49 3.97
N ASN A 277 -23.10 3.71 3.46
CA ASN A 277 -24.06 2.64 3.14
C ASN A 277 -23.73 2.00 1.77
N LYS A 278 -24.61 1.11 1.30
CA LYS A 278 -24.44 0.41 0.01
C LYS A 278 -24.50 1.36 -1.19
N GLU A 279 -25.19 2.48 -1.05
CA GLU A 279 -25.37 3.53 -2.06
C GLU A 279 -24.21 4.56 -2.04
N GLY A 280 -23.23 4.39 -1.14
CA GLY A 280 -22.09 5.30 -0.99
C GLY A 280 -22.44 6.61 -0.30
N LEU A 281 -23.57 6.66 0.42
CA LEU A 281 -24.00 7.83 1.18
C LEU A 281 -23.51 7.74 2.63
N PRO A 282 -23.14 8.88 3.25
CA PRO A 282 -22.71 8.91 4.64
C PRO A 282 -23.83 8.51 5.57
N ILE A 283 -23.48 7.70 6.57
CA ILE A 283 -24.38 7.21 7.61
C ILE A 283 -23.87 7.58 8.99
N HIS A 284 -24.82 7.76 9.91
CA HIS A 284 -24.55 8.06 11.32
C HIS A 284 -24.94 6.90 12.24
N ASN A 285 -25.50 5.82 11.68
CA ASN A 285 -25.85 4.61 12.42
C ASN A 285 -25.11 3.39 11.86
N LYS A 286 -24.33 2.69 12.70
CA LYS A 286 -23.50 1.56 12.29
C LYS A 286 -24.28 0.35 11.74
N LYS A 287 -25.59 0.30 11.96
CA LYS A 287 -26.49 -0.73 11.41
C LYS A 287 -26.72 -0.56 9.91
N GLU A 288 -26.56 0.65 9.39
CA GLU A 288 -26.76 0.99 7.98
C GLU A 288 -25.48 0.83 7.14
N ALA A 289 -24.37 0.46 7.77
CA ALA A 289 -23.07 0.37 7.11
C ALA A 289 -23.12 -0.69 6.00
N ARG A 290 -22.45 -0.38 4.89
CA ARG A 290 -22.17 -1.34 3.82
C ARG A 290 -21.67 -2.67 4.41
N PRO A 291 -22.20 -3.83 3.95
CA PRO A 291 -21.70 -5.14 4.37
C PRO A 291 -20.21 -5.32 4.06
N PRO A 292 -19.45 -6.02 4.92
CA PRO A 292 -18.07 -6.36 4.63
C PRO A 292 -17.94 -7.16 3.32
N ARG A 293 -16.84 -6.95 2.60
CA ARG A 293 -16.49 -7.72 1.39
C ARG A 293 -15.24 -8.54 1.63
N VAL A 294 -15.20 -9.74 1.08
CA VAL A 294 -14.01 -10.60 1.12
C VAL A 294 -12.96 -10.07 0.15
N LEU A 295 -11.75 -9.89 0.66
CA LEU A 295 -10.56 -9.62 -0.14
C LEU A 295 -9.91 -10.96 -0.46
N PHE A 296 -9.71 -11.23 -1.76
CA PHE A 296 -8.80 -12.25 -2.25
C PHE A 296 -7.98 -11.62 -3.37
N GLN A 297 -6.67 -11.74 -3.31
CA GLN A 297 -5.75 -11.30 -4.35
C GLN A 297 -4.67 -12.35 -4.56
N ALA A 298 -4.24 -12.51 -5.81
CA ALA A 298 -3.00 -13.15 -6.18
C ALA A 298 -2.17 -12.17 -7.01
N GLY A 299 -0.85 -12.23 -6.94
CA GLY A 299 -0.02 -11.28 -7.67
C GLY A 299 1.39 -11.75 -7.95
N LEU A 300 2.03 -11.07 -8.90
CA LEU A 300 3.44 -11.20 -9.24
C LEU A 300 4.14 -9.89 -8.92
N ASN A 301 5.27 -9.94 -8.21
CA ASN A 301 6.12 -8.79 -7.87
C ASN A 301 5.35 -7.57 -7.31
N ARG A 302 4.33 -7.81 -6.48
CA ARG A 302 3.46 -6.74 -5.94
C ARG A 302 4.26 -5.68 -5.18
N ALA A 303 3.66 -4.50 -5.01
CA ALA A 303 4.17 -3.51 -4.08
C ALA A 303 3.85 -3.96 -2.64
N LEU A 304 4.71 -3.61 -1.68
CA LEU A 304 4.46 -3.90 -0.27
C LEU A 304 3.42 -2.95 0.33
N THR A 305 3.45 -1.69 -0.09
CA THR A 305 2.42 -0.69 0.20
C THR A 305 1.46 -0.57 -0.99
N TYR A 306 0.80 0.58 -1.22
CA TYR A 306 -0.20 0.76 -2.29
C TYR A 306 0.33 0.59 -3.73
#